data_AF-A0A378N238-F1
#
_entry.id   AF-A0A378N238-F1
#
_cell.length_a   1.000
_cell.length_b   1.000
_cell.length_c   1.000
_cell.angle_alpha   90.00
_cell.angle_beta   90.00
_cell.angle_gamma   90.00
#
_symmetry.space_group_name_H-M   'P 1'
#
loop_
_entity.id
_entity.type
_entity.pdbx_description
1 polymer ?
#
loop_
_entity_poly.entity_id
_entity_poly.type
_entity_poly.pdbx_seq_one_letter_code
_entity_poly.pdbx_strand_id
1 'polypeptide(L)'
;MLGTTHLMELNEKYPNNRILIASAYNAGAGRVEQWLKRSNGQLAMDEFIASIPFYETRGYVQNVLAYDYYYQMLYSDINDKNGLKMFYQEELTRKY
;
A
#
# COMPACT_ATOMS: atom_id res chain seq x y z
N MET A 1 19.99 -1.81 11.95
CA MET A 1 18.62 -2.15 11.52
C MET A 1 17.73 -0.94 11.70
N LEU A 2 17.82 0.06 10.81
CA LEU A 2 16.99 1.28 10.91
C LEU A 2 15.75 1.22 9.99
N GLY A 3 15.89 0.60 8.81
CA GLY A 3 14.78 0.46 7.86
C GLY A 3 13.64 -0.44 8.36
N THR A 4 13.95 -1.53 9.07
CA THR A 4 12.93 -2.42 9.66
C THR A 4 12.20 -1.73 10.80
N THR A 5 12.90 -0.99 11.67
CA THR A 5 12.28 -0.19 12.74
C THR A 5 11.32 0.86 12.17
N HIS A 6 11.74 1.60 11.14
CA HIS A 6 10.85 2.59 10.52
C HIS A 6 9.62 1.96 9.86
N LEU A 7 9.77 0.81 9.20
CA LEU A 7 8.62 0.08 8.65
C LEU A 7 7.68 -0.42 9.75
N MET A 8 8.22 -0.86 10.89
CA MET A 8 7.41 -1.27 12.05
C MET A 8 6.59 -0.09 12.58
N GLU A 9 7.19 1.09 12.76
CA GLU A 9 6.47 2.30 13.18
C GLU A 9 5.33 2.66 12.22
N LEU A 10 5.57 2.57 10.90
CA LEU A 10 4.53 2.84 9.91
C LEU A 10 3.44 1.77 9.93
N ASN A 11 3.79 0.51 10.18
CA ASN A 11 2.83 -0.57 10.30
C ASN A 11 1.95 -0.44 11.55
N GLU A 12 2.52 0.00 12.67
CA GLU A 12 1.76 0.35 13.88
C GLU A 12 0.79 1.51 13.62
N LYS A 13 1.24 2.51 12.85
CA LYS A 13 0.41 3.66 12.50
C LYS A 13 -0.71 3.33 11.50
N TYR A 14 -0.45 2.46 10.53
CA TYR A 14 -1.40 2.09 9.48
C TYR A 14 -1.61 0.56 9.44
N PRO A 15 -2.24 -0.02 10.48
CA PRO A 15 -2.35 -1.46 10.61
C PRO A 15 -3.10 -2.07 9.41
N ASN A 16 -2.51 -3.14 8.87
CA ASN A 16 -3.04 -3.87 7.72
C ASN A 16 -3.34 -2.96 6.51
N ASN A 17 -2.54 -1.92 6.29
CA ASN A 17 -2.71 -1.01 5.16
C ASN A 17 -1.40 -0.76 4.42
N ARG A 18 -0.93 -1.78 3.69
CA ARG A 18 0.33 -1.70 2.93
C ARG A 18 0.37 -0.52 1.95
N ILE A 19 -0.78 -0.05 1.46
CA ILE A 19 -0.87 1.14 0.58
C ILE A 19 -0.47 2.41 1.34
N LEU A 20 -1.00 2.63 2.54
CA LEU A 20 -0.61 3.79 3.37
C LEU A 20 0.82 3.65 3.89
N ILE A 21 1.23 2.44 4.26
CA ILE A 21 2.61 2.16 4.70
C ILE A 21 3.59 2.50 3.57
N ALA A 22 3.38 1.97 2.36
CA ALA A 22 4.23 2.23 1.20
C ALA A 22 4.25 3.72 0.84
N SER A 23 3.08 4.38 0.86
CA SER A 23 2.96 5.81 0.61
C SER A 23 3.74 6.63 1.65
N ALA A 24 3.63 6.27 2.93
CA ALA A 24 4.28 6.98 4.03
C ALA A 24 5.78 6.71 4.09
N TYR A 25 6.23 5.53 3.69
CA TYR A 25 7.64 5.18 3.59
C TYR A 25 8.35 6.04 2.54
N ASN A 26 7.72 6.26 1.38
CA ASN A 26 8.30 7.08 0.30
C ASN A 26 8.07 8.59 0.49
N ALA A 27 6.87 9.03 0.89
CA ALA A 27 6.51 10.45 0.94
C ALA A 27 6.45 11.04 2.36
N GLY A 28 6.60 10.23 3.40
CA GLY A 28 6.44 10.62 4.80
C GLY A 28 4.98 10.60 5.26
N ALA A 29 4.75 10.15 6.50
CA ALA A 29 3.42 9.99 7.06
C ALA A 29 2.61 11.30 7.08
N GLY A 30 3.23 12.45 7.32
CA GLY A 30 2.53 13.75 7.34
C GLY A 30 1.86 14.11 6.01
N ARG A 31 2.43 13.71 4.86
CA ARG A 31 1.79 13.92 3.55
C ARG A 31 0.62 12.97 3.33
N VAL A 32 0.77 11.71 3.72
CA VAL A 32 -0.30 10.71 3.65
C VAL A 32 -1.53 11.18 4.46
N GLU A 33 -1.33 11.72 5.66
CA GLU A 33 -2.43 12.31 6.44
C GLU A 33 -3.13 13.47 5.72
N GLN A 34 -2.38 14.31 5.01
CA GLN A 34 -2.97 15.40 4.23
C GLN A 34 -3.78 14.86 3.05
N TRP A 35 -3.33 13.77 2.41
CA TRP A 35 -4.07 13.14 1.31
C TRP A 35 -5.34 12.45 1.80
N LEU A 36 -5.27 11.72 2.92
CA LEU A 36 -6.44 11.13 3.59
C LEU A 36 -7.49 12.18 3.99
N LYS A 37 -7.04 13.33 4.51
CA LYS A 37 -7.95 14.45 4.81
C LYS A 37 -8.63 15.01 3.56
N ARG A 38 -7.93 15.03 2.42
CA ARG A 38 -8.46 15.52 1.15
C ARG A 38 -9.43 14.53 0.51
N SER A 39 -9.18 13.23 0.62
CA SER A 39 -10.07 12.17 0.12
C SER A 39 -11.34 12.05 0.94
N ASN A 40 -11.32 12.50 2.20
CA ASN A 40 -12.48 12.59 3.08
C ASN A 40 -13.20 11.25 3.28
N GLY A 41 -12.47 10.13 3.22
CA GLY A 41 -13.06 8.79 3.35
C GLY A 41 -13.98 8.40 2.20
N GLN A 42 -13.82 9.00 1.01
CA GLN A 42 -14.71 8.77 -0.14
C GLN A 42 -14.03 7.96 -1.24
N LEU A 43 -12.70 7.99 -1.31
CA LEU A 43 -11.98 7.36 -2.41
C LEU A 43 -11.84 5.86 -2.15
N ALA A 44 -12.14 5.07 -3.18
CA ALA A 44 -11.69 3.68 -3.23
C ALA A 44 -10.16 3.63 -3.30
N MET A 45 -9.61 2.44 -3.08
CA MET A 45 -8.18 2.17 -3.07
C MET A 45 -7.45 2.70 -4.32
N ASP A 46 -7.95 2.36 -5.50
CA ASP A 46 -7.38 2.75 -6.79
C ASP A 46 -7.50 4.25 -7.05
N GLU A 47 -8.65 4.84 -6.71
CA GLU A 47 -8.88 6.29 -6.76
C GLU A 47 -7.90 7.04 -5.83
N PHE A 48 -7.69 6.54 -4.61
CA PHE A 48 -6.74 7.12 -3.67
C PHE A 48 -5.32 7.07 -4.22
N ILE A 49 -4.86 5.92 -4.72
CA ILE A 49 -3.54 5.79 -5.34
C ILE A 49 -3.39 6.75 -6.53
N ALA A 50 -4.40 6.83 -7.41
CA ALA A 50 -4.39 7.74 -8.55
C ALA A 50 -4.35 9.21 -8.11
N SER A 51 -4.99 9.56 -7.00
CA SER A 51 -5.03 10.92 -6.45
C SER A 51 -3.70 11.39 -5.82
N ILE A 52 -2.76 10.47 -5.51
CA ILE A 52 -1.46 10.81 -4.93
C ILE A 52 -0.76 11.84 -5.84
N PRO A 53 -0.46 13.08 -5.37
CA PRO A 53 0.04 14.13 -6.25
C PRO A 53 1.44 13.89 -6.81
N PHE A 54 2.26 13.13 -6.08
CA PHE A 54 3.63 12.86 -6.48
C PHE A 54 3.68 11.63 -7.38
N TYR A 55 4.04 11.83 -8.64
CA TYR A 55 4.20 10.75 -9.61
C TYR A 55 5.16 9.67 -9.12
N GLU A 56 6.27 10.08 -8.49
CA GLU A 56 7.24 9.17 -7.88
C GLU A 56 6.57 8.26 -6.83
N THR A 57 5.85 8.85 -5.87
CA THR A 57 5.17 8.09 -4.81
C THR A 57 4.08 7.19 -5.37
N ARG A 58 3.31 7.67 -6.35
CA ARG A 58 2.29 6.84 -7.02
C ARG A 58 2.93 5.61 -7.66
N GLY A 59 4.00 5.80 -8.43
CA GLY A 59 4.75 4.71 -9.04
C GLY A 59 5.38 3.78 -7.99
N TYR A 60 5.91 4.32 -6.90
CA TYR A 60 6.47 3.54 -5.80
C TYR A 60 5.43 2.60 -5.18
N VAL A 61 4.22 3.11 -4.87
CA VAL A 61 3.13 2.31 -4.31
C VAL A 61 2.72 1.21 -5.29
N GLN A 62 2.54 1.54 -6.57
CA GLN A 62 2.19 0.56 -7.61
C GLN A 62 3.26 -0.54 -7.73
N ASN A 63 4.54 -0.17 -7.68
CA ASN A 63 5.65 -1.13 -7.72
C ASN A 63 5.67 -2.04 -6.49
N VAL A 64 5.45 -1.51 -5.28
CA VAL A 64 5.38 -2.32 -4.06
C VAL A 64 4.27 -3.37 -4.16
N LEU A 65 3.09 -3.00 -4.64
CA LEU A 65 1.97 -3.93 -4.81
C LEU A 65 2.27 -5.00 -5.88
N ALA A 66 2.87 -4.59 -7.00
CA ALA A 66 3.27 -5.52 -8.06
C ALA A 66 4.36 -6.48 -7.59
N TYR A 67 5.38 -5.99 -6.88
CA TYR A 67 6.45 -6.82 -6.35
C TYR A 67 5.94 -7.79 -5.29
N ASP A 68 5.03 -7.37 -4.42
CA ASP A 68 4.39 -8.28 -3.48
C ASP A 68 3.68 -9.44 -4.20
N TYR A 69 2.92 -9.14 -5.26
CA TYR A 69 2.31 -10.18 -6.09
C TYR A 69 3.34 -11.11 -6.76
N TYR A 70 4.43 -10.58 -7.31
CA TYR A 70 5.49 -11.41 -7.87
C TYR A 70 6.21 -12.25 -6.82
N TYR A 71 6.42 -11.72 -5.61
CA TYR A 71 6.98 -12.50 -4.51
C TYR A 71 6.04 -13.62 -4.10
N GLN A 72 4.73 -13.38 -4.02
CA GLN A 72 3.76 -14.44 -3.80
C GLN A 72 3.91 -15.55 -4.85
N MET A 73 4.09 -15.22 -6.13
CA MET A 73 4.30 -16.20 -7.19
C MET A 73 5.59 -17.01 -7.03
N LEU A 74 6.68 -16.37 -6.61
CA LEU A 74 7.97 -17.03 -6.42
C LEU A 74 7.97 -18.00 -5.23
N TYR A 75 7.18 -17.69 -4.20
CA TYR A 75 7.10 -18.49 -2.98
C TYR A 75 5.86 -19.40 -2.92
N SER A 76 4.89 -19.24 -3.82
CA SER A 76 3.76 -20.17 -3.96
C SER A 76 4.20 -21.47 -4.61
N ASP A 77 3.69 -22.61 -4.12
CA ASP A 77 3.76 -23.86 -4.86
C ASP A 77 3.09 -23.65 -6.23
N ILE A 78 3.76 -24.10 -7.30
CA ILE A 78 3.32 -23.98 -8.69
C ILE A 78 1.89 -24.53 -8.88
N ASN A 79 1.47 -25.44 -7.99
CA ASN A 79 0.16 -26.09 -8.00
C ASN A 79 -0.94 -25.38 -7.18
N ASP A 80 -0.61 -24.38 -6.34
CA ASP A 80 -1.59 -23.63 -5.55
C ASP A 80 -1.64 -22.15 -5.96
N LYS A 81 -2.27 -21.90 -7.12
CA LYS A 81 -2.50 -20.54 -7.63
C LYS A 81 -3.68 -19.83 -6.97
N ASN A 82 -4.47 -20.52 -6.14
CA ASN A 82 -5.66 -19.95 -5.50
C ASN A 82 -5.30 -18.94 -4.39
N GLY A 83 -4.05 -18.96 -3.91
CA GLY A 83 -3.54 -18.05 -2.89
C GLY A 83 -3.05 -16.68 -3.40
N LEU A 84 -2.80 -16.52 -4.71
CA LEU A 84 -2.21 -15.31 -5.28
C LEU A 84 -3.21 -14.15 -5.27
N LYS A 85 -2.86 -13.04 -4.62
CA LYS A 85 -3.72 -11.86 -4.50
C LYS A 85 -2.96 -10.60 -4.86
N MET A 86 -3.35 -9.95 -5.95
CA MET A 86 -2.88 -8.60 -6.29
C MET A 86 -3.40 -7.59 -5.27
N PHE A 87 -4.69 -7.69 -4.92
CA PHE A 87 -5.35 -6.88 -3.90
C PHE A 87 -6.10 -7.77 -2.92
N TYR A 88 -6.07 -7.43 -1.64
CA TYR A 88 -6.88 -8.09 -0.61
C TYR A 88 -8.30 -7.50 -0.58
N GLN A 89 -9.28 -8.30 -0.17
CA GLN A 89 -10.67 -7.85 -0.09
C GLN A 89 -10.83 -6.62 0.82
N GLU A 90 -10.06 -6.56 1.90
CA GLU A 90 -10.01 -5.43 2.82
C GLU A 90 -9.51 -4.14 2.17
N GLU A 91 -8.63 -4.23 1.17
CA GLU A 91 -8.15 -3.06 0.43
C GLU A 91 -9.24 -2.56 -0.52
N LEU A 92 -9.93 -3.48 -1.20
CA LEU A 92 -10.98 -3.15 -2.16
C LEU A 92 -12.22 -2.53 -1.50
N THR A 93 -12.52 -2.91 -0.25
CA THR A 93 -13.68 -2.41 0.49
C THR A 93 -13.36 -1.18 1.34
N ARG A 94 -12.07 -0.93 1.61
CA ARG A 94 -11.64 0.21 2.40
C ARG A 94 -11.82 1.51 1.63
N LYS A 95 -12.34 2.50 2.33
CA LYS A 95 -12.42 3.88 1.86
C LYS A 95 -11.34 4.72 2.52
N TYR A 96 -10.71 5.55 1.70
CA TYR A 96 -9.60 6.42 2.03
C TYR A 96 -10.06 7.88 1.97
#